data_AF-A0A167DA90-F1
#
_entry.id   AF-A0A167DA90-F1
#
_cell.length_a   1.000
_cell.length_b   1.000
_cell.length_c   1.000
_cell.angle_alpha   90.00
_cell.angle_beta   90.00
_cell.angle_gamma   90.00
#
_symmetry.space_group_name_H-M   'P 1'
#
loop_
_entity.id
_entity.type
_entity.pdbx_description
1 polymer ?
#
loop_
_entity_poly.entity_id
_entity_poly.type
_entity_poly.pdbx_seq_one_letter_code
_entity_poly.pdbx_strand_id
1 'polypeptide(L)'
;MTPREIRNTKLLLMFLIVPSIIGWGALCILGLLIFGHAFLKDFNSLGLSLLAVIGLASLTISAISIFRYPYVSKLTILTFILGLIALIIGGFIGFFGSTYILSLASLIWAGVILIAQFNKQCT
;
A
#
# COMPACT_ATOMS: atom_id res chain seq x y z
N MET A 1 14.92 21.03 0.07
CA MET A 1 13.66 21.24 0.83
C MET A 1 13.99 21.88 2.16
N THR A 2 13.21 22.87 2.56
CA THR A 2 13.31 23.44 3.91
C THR A 2 12.77 22.44 4.94
N PRO A 3 13.23 22.47 6.21
CA PRO A 3 12.77 21.55 7.25
C PRO A 3 11.26 21.61 7.51
N ARG A 4 10.62 22.76 7.23
CA ARG A 4 9.16 22.93 7.32
C ARG A 4 8.42 22.15 6.22
N GLU A 5 8.93 22.14 5.00
CA GLU A 5 8.34 21.38 3.88
C GLU A 5 8.39 19.87 4.12
N ILE A 6 9.53 19.37 4.62
CA ILE A 6 9.71 17.94 4.94
C ILE A 6 8.65 17.49 5.96
N ARG A 7 8.44 18.30 7.00
CA ARG A 7 7.43 18.02 8.04
C ARG A 7 6.01 18.02 7.48
N ASN A 8 5.65 18.99 6.63
CA ASN A 8 4.32 19.07 6.03
C ASN A 8 4.05 17.88 5.08
N THR A 9 5.03 17.50 4.26
CA THR A 9 4.90 16.33 3.38
C THR A 9 4.79 15.03 4.17
N LYS A 10 5.56 14.88 5.25
CA LYS A 10 5.46 13.72 6.15
C LYS A 10 4.08 13.61 6.81
N LEU A 11 3.53 14.72 7.30
CA LEU A 11 2.18 14.77 7.87
C LEU A 11 1.11 14.39 6.84
N LEU A 12 1.25 14.89 5.60
CA LEU A 12 0.32 14.59 4.51
C LEU A 12 0.38 13.12 4.10
N LEU A 13 1.59 12.54 4.01
CA LEU A 13 1.80 11.10 3.82
C LEU A 13 1.16 10.27 4.93
N MET A 14 1.33 10.70 6.19
CA MET A 14 0.76 10.01 7.33
C MET A 14 -0.78 10.05 7.30
N PHE A 15 -1.36 11.19 6.95
CA PHE A 15 -2.81 11.36 6.82
C PHE A 15 -3.41 10.51 5.67
N LEU A 16 -2.68 10.31 4.57
CA LEU A 16 -3.12 9.49 3.44
C LEU A 16 -2.95 7.98 3.69
N ILE A 17 -1.79 7.58 4.23
CA ILE A 17 -1.41 6.17 4.34
C ILE A 17 -2.07 5.49 5.54
N VAL A 18 -2.15 6.14 6.71
CA VAL A 18 -2.68 5.51 7.94
C VAL A 18 -4.12 5.00 7.78
N PRO A 19 -5.11 5.81 7.32
CA PRO A 19 -6.47 5.30 7.14
C PRO A 19 -6.54 4.21 6.06
N SER A 20 -5.69 4.29 5.04
CA SER A 20 -5.60 3.27 3.99
C SER A 20 -5.02 1.95 4.50
N ILE A 21 -4.02 1.97 5.37
CA ILE A 21 -3.50 0.75 6.02
C ILE A 21 -4.58 0.09 6.86
N ILE A 22 -5.38 0.86 7.59
CA ILE A 22 -6.45 0.29 8.44
C ILE A 22 -7.50 -0.41 7.55
N GLY A 23 -7.97 0.25 6.49
CA GLY A 23 -8.98 -0.31 5.59
C GLY A 23 -8.47 -1.53 4.81
N TRP A 24 -7.37 -1.37 4.08
CA TRP A 24 -6.81 -2.43 3.24
C TRP A 24 -6.14 -3.52 4.05
N GLY A 25 -5.49 -3.19 5.17
CA GLY A 25 -4.89 -4.17 6.06
C GLY A 25 -5.94 -5.09 6.68
N ALA A 26 -7.08 -4.54 7.10
CA ALA A 26 -8.21 -5.36 7.57
C ALA A 26 -8.73 -6.30 6.47
N LEU A 27 -8.86 -5.82 5.23
CA LEU A 27 -9.27 -6.65 4.10
C LEU A 27 -8.24 -7.75 3.77
N CYS A 28 -6.95 -7.45 3.80
CA CYS A 28 -5.91 -8.45 3.58
C CYS A 28 -5.93 -9.53 4.68
N ILE A 29 -6.12 -9.15 5.94
CA ILE A 29 -6.25 -10.10 7.05
C ILE A 29 -7.52 -10.96 6.89
N LEU A 30 -8.65 -10.33 6.56
CA LEU A 30 -9.92 -11.04 6.35
C LEU A 30 -9.82 -12.01 5.17
N GLY A 31 -9.19 -11.59 4.06
CA GLY A 31 -8.89 -12.45 2.91
C GLY A 31 -8.00 -13.63 3.29
N LEU A 32 -6.97 -13.41 4.12
CA LEU A 32 -6.12 -14.49 4.64
C LEU A 32 -6.89 -15.47 5.55
N LEU A 33 -7.81 -14.99 6.39
CA LEU A 33 -8.63 -15.86 7.23
C LEU A 33 -9.61 -16.69 6.39
N ILE A 34 -10.26 -16.06 5.40
CA ILE A 34 -11.26 -16.73 4.55
C ILE A 34 -10.60 -17.66 3.54
N PHE A 35 -9.51 -17.27 2.89
CA PHE A 35 -8.91 -18.08 1.81
C PHE A 35 -7.71 -18.91 2.28
N GLY A 36 -7.10 -18.57 3.43
CA GLY A 36 -5.95 -19.29 3.96
C GLY A 36 -6.25 -20.73 4.36
N HIS A 37 -7.47 -21.02 4.83
CA HIS A 37 -7.87 -22.41 5.12
C HIS A 37 -8.09 -23.24 3.84
N ALA A 38 -8.40 -22.58 2.72
CA ALA A 38 -8.63 -23.20 1.41
C ALA A 38 -7.37 -23.21 0.52
N PHE A 39 -6.21 -22.84 1.07
CA PHE A 39 -4.96 -22.65 0.33
C PHE A 39 -4.51 -23.88 -0.47
N LEU A 40 -4.80 -25.10 0.04
CA LEU A 40 -4.45 -26.36 -0.61
C LEU A 40 -5.57 -26.93 -1.49
N LYS A 41 -6.76 -26.32 -1.47
CA LYS A 41 -7.97 -26.90 -2.08
C LYS A 41 -8.18 -26.40 -3.50
N ASP A 42 -7.90 -25.12 -3.76
CA ASP A 42 -8.13 -24.48 -5.07
C ASP A 42 -7.01 -23.50 -5.44
N PHE A 43 -6.53 -23.55 -6.68
CA PHE A 43 -5.51 -22.62 -7.21
C PHE A 43 -5.95 -21.15 -7.13
N ASN A 44 -7.25 -20.88 -7.29
CA ASN A 44 -7.80 -19.52 -7.17
C ASN A 44 -7.68 -18.98 -5.74
N SER A 45 -7.98 -19.82 -4.73
CA SER A 45 -7.86 -19.46 -3.31
C SER A 45 -6.41 -19.24 -2.89
N LEU A 46 -5.48 -20.01 -3.47
CA LEU A 46 -4.04 -19.82 -3.31
C LEU A 46 -3.58 -18.48 -3.89
N GLY A 47 -4.04 -18.12 -5.09
CA GLY A 47 -3.73 -16.84 -5.74
C GLY A 47 -4.21 -15.63 -4.93
N LEU A 48 -5.46 -15.67 -4.45
CA LEU A 48 -6.03 -14.60 -3.61
C LEU A 48 -5.31 -14.47 -2.27
N SER A 49 -4.93 -15.59 -1.66
CA SER A 49 -4.15 -15.58 -0.40
C SER A 49 -2.76 -14.99 -0.60
N LEU A 50 -2.06 -15.34 -1.68
CA LEU A 50 -0.76 -14.75 -2.02
C LEU A 50 -0.88 -13.25 -2.31
N LEU A 51 -1.91 -12.82 -3.03
CA LEU A 51 -2.18 -11.40 -3.27
C LEU A 51 -2.38 -10.64 -1.95
N ALA A 52 -3.14 -11.22 -1.01
CA ALA A 52 -3.36 -10.64 0.30
C ALA A 52 -2.05 -10.50 1.09
N VAL A 53 -1.16 -11.50 1.07
CA VAL A 53 0.16 -11.44 1.71
C VAL A 53 1.04 -10.35 1.07
N ILE A 54 1.08 -10.27 -0.25
CA ILE A 54 1.86 -9.26 -0.98
C ILE A 54 1.33 -7.84 -0.66
N GLY A 55 0.00 -7.68 -0.63
CA GLY A 55 -0.65 -6.43 -0.22
C GLY A 55 -0.27 -6.02 1.20
N LEU A 56 -0.33 -6.96 2.16
CA LEU A 56 0.03 -6.73 3.56
C LEU A 56 1.51 -6.33 3.70
N ALA A 57 2.41 -7.05 3.04
CA ALA A 57 3.84 -6.73 3.03
C ALA A 57 4.09 -5.30 2.50
N SER A 58 3.42 -4.92 1.42
CA SER A 58 3.55 -3.58 0.85
C SER A 58 2.98 -2.47 1.74
N LEU A 59 1.82 -2.70 2.38
CA LEU A 59 1.26 -1.75 3.36
C LEU A 59 2.23 -1.56 4.54
N THR A 60 2.90 -2.63 4.96
CA THR A 60 3.88 -2.59 6.05
C THR A 60 5.11 -1.76 5.65
N ILE A 61 5.63 -1.97 4.43
CA ILE A 61 6.74 -1.18 3.88
C ILE A 61 6.35 0.28 3.70
N SER A 62 5.11 0.54 3.26
CA SER A 62 4.53 1.88 3.14
C SER A 62 4.48 2.59 4.50
N ALA A 63 4.07 1.89 5.57
CA ALA A 63 4.09 2.41 6.92
C ALA A 63 5.51 2.79 7.37
N ILE A 64 6.48 1.89 7.13
CA ILE A 64 7.90 2.10 7.46
C ILE A 64 8.48 3.31 6.71
N SER A 65 8.02 3.55 5.48
CA SER A 65 8.48 4.68 4.65
C SER A 65 8.17 6.04 5.29
N ILE A 66 7.08 6.16 6.05
CA ILE A 66 6.73 7.40 6.77
C ILE A 66 7.78 7.73 7.83
N PHE A 67 8.29 6.70 8.53
CA PHE A 67 9.33 6.89 9.56
C PHE A 67 10.70 7.18 8.95
N ARG A 68 11.02 6.57 7.81
CA ARG A 68 12.28 6.81 7.09
C ARG A 68 12.32 8.09 6.25
N TYR A 69 11.19 8.78 6.08
CA TYR A 69 11.13 10.04 5.35
C TYR A 69 12.11 11.09 5.93
N PRO A 70 12.92 11.78 5.10
CA PRO A 70 12.83 11.88 3.63
C PRO A 70 13.58 10.80 2.85
N TYR A 71 14.33 9.91 3.48
CA TYR A 71 15.20 8.94 2.78
C TYR A 71 14.37 7.80 2.16
N VAL A 72 13.95 7.98 0.91
CA VAL A 72 13.17 6.99 0.14
C VAL A 72 14.13 6.18 -0.73
N SER A 73 14.12 4.86 -0.58
CA SER A 73 14.96 3.97 -1.38
C SER A 73 14.24 3.47 -2.64
N LYS A 74 15.01 3.08 -3.67
CA LYS A 74 14.47 2.41 -4.88
C LYS A 74 13.61 1.19 -4.53
N LEU A 75 14.05 0.42 -3.53
CA LEU A 75 13.35 -0.78 -3.07
C LEU A 75 11.99 -0.44 -2.43
N THR A 76 11.89 0.68 -1.71
CA THR A 76 10.63 1.17 -1.14
C THR A 76 9.61 1.50 -2.22
N ILE A 77 10.03 2.12 -3.33
CA ILE A 77 9.13 2.48 -4.44
C ILE A 77 8.68 1.23 -5.19
N LEU A 78 9.61 0.32 -5.47
CA LEU A 78 9.30 -0.91 -6.20
C LEU A 78 8.30 -1.78 -5.42
N THR A 79 8.51 -1.94 -4.12
CA THR A 79 7.59 -2.68 -3.24
C THR A 79 6.25 -1.97 -3.04
N PHE A 80 6.23 -0.64 -3.04
CA PHE A 80 5.00 0.16 -3.04
C PHE A 80 4.18 -0.08 -4.32
N ILE A 81 4.80 0.04 -5.50
CA ILE A 81 4.13 -0.14 -6.80
C ILE A 81 3.61 -1.57 -6.94
N LEU A 82 4.42 -2.58 -6.60
CA LEU A 82 3.99 -3.98 -6.65
C LEU A 82 2.78 -4.24 -5.75
N GLY A 83 2.78 -3.71 -4.53
CA GLY A 83 1.64 -3.86 -3.64
C GLY A 83 0.42 -3.09 -4.08
N LEU A 84 0.60 -1.90 -4.65
CA LEU A 84 -0.52 -1.13 -5.18
C LEU A 84 -1.20 -1.86 -6.35
N ILE A 85 -0.44 -2.52 -7.22
CA ILE A 85 -0.97 -3.42 -8.26
C ILE A 85 -1.70 -4.62 -7.63
N ALA A 86 -1.10 -5.28 -6.63
CA ALA A 86 -1.72 -6.40 -5.94
C ALA A 86 -3.04 -6.00 -5.25
N LEU A 87 -3.10 -4.82 -4.62
CA LEU A 87 -4.31 -4.28 -3.99
C LEU A 87 -5.37 -3.89 -5.01
N ILE A 88 -4.99 -3.34 -6.17
CA ILE A 88 -5.94 -3.06 -7.27
C ILE A 88 -6.57 -4.36 -7.76
N ILE A 89 -5.76 -5.38 -8.05
CA ILE A 89 -6.25 -6.67 -8.57
C ILE A 89 -7.11 -7.36 -7.50
N GLY A 90 -6.63 -7.42 -6.26
CA GLY A 90 -7.35 -8.04 -5.14
C GLY A 90 -8.65 -7.29 -4.80
N GLY A 91 -8.63 -5.96 -4.86
CA GLY A 91 -9.82 -5.12 -4.68
C GLY A 91 -10.83 -5.30 -5.82
N PHE A 92 -10.37 -5.37 -7.06
CA PHE A 92 -11.23 -5.61 -8.23
C PHE A 92 -11.96 -6.95 -8.14
N ILE A 93 -11.27 -8.00 -7.69
CA ILE A 93 -11.86 -9.35 -7.56
C ILE A 93 -12.73 -9.48 -6.31
N GLY A 94 -12.32 -8.88 -5.19
CA GLY A 94 -12.94 -9.11 -3.88
C GLY A 94 -14.00 -8.10 -3.44
N PHE A 95 -13.82 -6.79 -3.72
CA PHE A 95 -14.61 -5.73 -3.08
C PHE A 95 -14.73 -4.47 -3.97
N PHE A 96 -15.79 -4.41 -4.79
CA PHE A 96 -16.17 -3.22 -5.57
C PHE A 96 -17.07 -2.26 -4.77
N GLY A 97 -16.60 -1.76 -3.63
CA GLY A 97 -17.33 -0.77 -2.82
C GLY A 97 -16.85 0.66 -3.05
N SER A 98 -17.75 1.66 -3.03
CA SER A 98 -17.40 3.06 -3.30
C SER A 98 -16.43 3.65 -2.26
N THR A 99 -16.47 3.17 -1.02
CA THR A 99 -15.55 3.55 0.06
C THR A 99 -14.11 3.13 -0.20
N TYR A 100 -13.89 2.00 -0.88
CA TYR A 100 -12.55 1.50 -1.18
C TYR A 100 -11.90 2.23 -2.36
N ILE A 101 -12.69 2.80 -3.27
CA ILE A 101 -12.19 3.61 -4.38
C ILE A 101 -11.51 4.88 -3.87
N LEU A 102 -12.10 5.54 -2.87
CA LEU A 102 -11.52 6.72 -2.21
C LEU A 102 -10.19 6.39 -1.53
N SER A 103 -10.10 5.28 -0.81
CA SER A 103 -8.85 4.83 -0.20
C SER A 103 -7.80 4.45 -1.27
N LEU A 104 -8.20 3.81 -2.37
CA LEU A 104 -7.31 3.49 -3.47
C LEU A 104 -6.73 4.74 -4.14
N ALA A 105 -7.56 5.76 -4.38
CA ALA A 105 -7.11 7.05 -4.89
C ALA A 105 -6.11 7.72 -3.93
N SER A 106 -6.33 7.62 -2.62
CA SER A 106 -5.40 8.17 -1.63
C SER A 106 -4.04 7.46 -1.62
N LEU A 107 -4.02 6.13 -1.81
CA LEU A 107 -2.79 5.34 -1.97
C LEU A 107 -2.04 5.71 -3.25
N ILE A 108 -2.74 5.86 -4.37
CA ILE A 108 -2.14 6.33 -5.63
C ILE A 108 -1.48 7.70 -5.42
N TRP A 109 -2.18 8.62 -4.75
CA TRP A 109 -1.63 9.95 -4.45
C TRP A 109 -0.40 9.91 -3.55
N ALA A 110 -0.41 9.06 -2.52
CA ALA A 110 0.76 8.81 -1.68
C ALA A 110 1.95 8.29 -2.50
N GLY A 111 1.70 7.40 -3.47
CA GLY A 111 2.71 6.89 -4.40
C GLY A 111 3.34 7.99 -5.27
N VAL A 112 2.53 8.88 -5.82
CA VAL A 112 3.01 10.03 -6.61
C VAL A 112 3.94 10.92 -5.78
N ILE A 113 3.59 11.17 -4.51
CA ILE A 113 4.42 11.96 -3.60
C ILE A 113 5.76 11.26 -3.33
N LEU A 114 5.76 9.95 -3.07
CA LEU A 114 7.00 9.19 -2.83
C LEU A 114 7.91 9.17 -4.06
N ILE A 115 7.36 9.00 -5.26
CA ILE A 115 8.13 9.01 -6.52
C ILE A 115 8.71 10.40 -6.78
N ALA A 116 7.91 11.46 -6.59
CA ALA A 116 8.39 12.84 -6.76
C ALA A 116 9.54 13.17 -5.80
N GLN A 117 9.50 12.64 -4.57
CA GLN A 117 10.59 12.82 -3.60
C GLN A 117 11.85 12.05 -3.97
N PHE A 118 11.70 10.83 -4.46
CA PHE A 118 12.82 10.05 -4.94
C PHE A 118 13.55 10.72 -6.12
N ASN A 119 12.79 11.24 -7.10
CA ASN A 119 13.39 11.97 -8.21
C ASN A 119 14.20 13.19 -7.74
N LYS A 120 13.67 13.94 -6.76
CA LYS A 120 14.37 15.09 -6.14
C LYS A 120 15.63 14.73 -5.37
N GLN A 121 15.83 13.46 -4.99
CA GLN A 121 17.05 12.99 -4.33
C GLN A 121 18.10 12.46 -5.30
N CYS A 122 17.70 12.09 -6.52
CA CYS A 122 18.59 11.64 -7.58
C CYS A 122 19.04 12.76 -8.53
N THR A 123 18.52 13.98 -8.39
CA THR A 123 18.99 15.20 -9.07
C THR A 123 19.81 16.04 -8.10
#